data_AF-A0A4Q3J4V7-F1
#
_entry.id   AF-A0A4Q3J4V7-F1
#
_cell.length_a   1.000
_cell.length_b   1.000
_cell.length_c   1.000
_cell.angle_alpha   90.00
_cell.angle_beta   90.00
_cell.angle_gamma   90.00
#
_symmetry.space_group_name_H-M   'P 1'
#
loop_
_entity.id
_entity.type
_entity.pdbx_description
1 polymer ?
#
loop_
_entity_poly.entity_id
_entity_poly.type
_entity_poly.pdbx_seq_one_letter_code
_entity_poly.pdbx_strand_id
1 'polypeptide(L)'
;MDTLFIPLSLAAGGLLAVQAGANAQLSKATGSPFAATTIQVVLAALLLLIVAILTGTSAAFGGLRAVPWWHAIGGVATALYVASTILVFPRLGAVVAVGLFIAGQMLASLGLDSFGLLGHAEQ
;
A
#
# COMPACT_ATOMS: atom_id res chain seq x y z
N MET A 1 14.13 22.75 2.17
CA MET A 1 12.82 22.34 1.59
C MET A 1 12.37 21.01 2.17
N ASP A 2 13.26 20.26 2.83
CA ASP A 2 12.98 18.90 3.32
C ASP A 2 12.10 18.85 4.58
N THR A 3 12.10 19.92 5.37
CA THR A 3 11.23 20.04 6.56
C THR A 3 9.74 20.07 6.21
N LEU A 4 9.37 20.37 4.95
CA LEU A 4 7.99 20.31 4.47
C LEU A 4 7.51 18.86 4.25
N PHE A 5 8.42 17.93 3.98
CA PHE A 5 8.05 16.52 3.79
C PHE A 5 7.63 15.86 5.10
N ILE A 6 8.18 16.30 6.25
CA ILE A 6 7.82 15.76 7.57
C ILE A 6 6.31 15.89 7.85
N PRO A 7 5.69 17.09 7.82
CA PRO A 7 4.25 17.21 8.05
C PRO A 7 3.42 16.53 6.95
N LEU A 8 3.91 16.47 5.71
CA LEU A 8 3.22 15.77 4.62
C LEU A 8 3.18 14.25 4.87
N SER A 9 4.29 13.67 5.32
CA SER A 9 4.37 12.26 5.71
C SER A 9 3.48 11.95 6.90
N LEU A 10 3.41 12.85 7.89
CA LEU A 10 2.47 12.71 9.02
C LEU A 10 1.01 12.75 8.55
N ALA A 11 0.67 13.67 7.64
CA ALA A 11 -0.67 13.76 7.07
C ALA A 11 -1.03 12.50 6.27
N ALA A 12 -0.10 12.00 5.43
CA ALA A 12 -0.27 10.75 4.70
C ALA A 12 -0.49 9.56 5.65
N GLY A 13 0.27 9.48 6.75
CA GLY A 13 0.06 8.49 7.80
C GLY A 13 -1.33 8.60 8.45
N GLY A 14 -1.81 9.82 8.69
CA GLY A 14 -3.17 10.08 9.19
C GLY A 14 -4.26 9.56 8.25
N LEU A 15 -4.07 9.70 6.93
CA LEU A 15 -5.00 9.15 5.93
C LEU A 15 -5.10 7.62 6.00
N LEU A 16 -4.02 6.91 6.39
CA LEU A 16 -4.07 5.45 6.58
C LEU A 16 -4.99 5.05 7.74
N ALA A 17 -5.07 5.85 8.80
CA ALA A 17 -6.02 5.61 9.89
C ALA A 17 -7.47 5.77 9.43
N VAL A 18 -7.74 6.80 8.62
CA VAL A 18 -9.05 7.03 7.99
C VAL A 18 -9.41 5.86 7.07
N GLN A 19 -8.47 5.44 6.23
CA GLN A 19 -8.62 4.27 5.36
C GLN A 19 -8.96 3.02 6.18
N ALA A 20 -8.21 2.70 7.23
CA ALA A 20 -8.48 1.53 8.07
C ALA A 20 -9.90 1.54 8.67
N GLY A 21 -10.39 2.72 9.11
CA GLY A 21 -11.76 2.89 9.57
C GLY A 21 -12.80 2.64 8.47
N ALA A 22 -12.60 3.22 7.29
CA ALA A 22 -13.46 2.98 6.13
C ALA A 22 -13.48 1.50 5.72
N ASN A 23 -12.34 0.82 5.75
CA ASN A 23 -12.19 -0.61 5.43
C ASN A 23 -13.00 -1.47 6.40
N ALA A 24 -12.91 -1.17 7.69
CA ALA A 24 -13.65 -1.90 8.72
C ALA A 24 -15.17 -1.75 8.54
N GLN A 25 -15.65 -0.55 8.21
CA GLN A 25 -17.07 -0.30 7.97
C GLN A 25 -17.56 -0.98 6.70
N LEU A 26 -16.79 -0.92 5.61
CA LEU A 26 -17.12 -1.61 4.37
C LEU A 26 -17.08 -3.14 4.54
N SER A 27 -16.14 -3.66 5.33
CA SER A 27 -16.08 -5.09 5.67
C SER A 27 -17.29 -5.55 6.47
N LYS A 28 -17.81 -4.71 7.38
CA LYS A 28 -19.05 -5.01 8.11
C LYS A 28 -20.25 -5.02 7.15
N ALA A 29 -20.34 -4.04 6.25
CA ALA A 29 -21.44 -3.93 5.30
C ALA A 29 -21.46 -5.08 4.27
N THR A 30 -20.29 -5.53 3.82
CA THR A 30 -20.14 -6.62 2.85
C THR A 30 -20.07 -8.01 3.49
N GLY A 31 -19.91 -8.09 4.82
CA GLY A 31 -19.68 -9.33 5.55
C GLY A 31 -18.33 -10.02 5.26
N SER A 32 -17.43 -9.38 4.50
CA SER A 32 -16.15 -9.98 4.10
C SER A 32 -15.02 -8.95 3.99
N PRO A 33 -13.88 -9.15 4.69
CA PRO A 33 -12.72 -8.27 4.58
C PRO A 33 -12.11 -8.29 3.18
N PHE A 34 -12.17 -9.45 2.50
CA PHE A 34 -11.67 -9.60 1.14
C PHE A 34 -12.55 -8.85 0.14
N ALA A 35 -13.88 -8.93 0.26
CA ALA A 35 -14.79 -8.19 -0.61
C ALA A 35 -14.59 -6.66 -0.44
N ALA A 36 -14.54 -6.18 0.80
CA ALA A 36 -14.29 -4.77 1.10
C ALA A 36 -12.96 -4.28 0.53
N THR A 37 -11.89 -5.05 0.73
CA THR A 37 -10.56 -4.70 0.21
C THR A 37 -10.54 -4.66 -1.31
N THR A 38 -11.14 -5.63 -1.98
CA THR A 38 -11.25 -5.66 -3.45
C THR A 38 -11.97 -4.42 -3.97
N ILE A 39 -13.12 -4.06 -3.40
CA ILE A 39 -13.88 -2.87 -3.82
C ILE A 39 -13.02 -1.62 -3.73
N GLN A 40 -12.31 -1.43 -2.61
CA GLN A 40 -11.48 -0.23 -2.44
C GLN A 40 -10.26 -0.18 -3.35
N VAL A 41 -9.57 -1.30 -3.53
CA VAL A 41 -8.42 -1.36 -4.44
C VAL A 41 -8.85 -1.09 -5.87
N VAL A 42 -10.02 -1.59 -6.29
CA VAL A 42 -10.59 -1.26 -7.60
C VAL A 42 -10.91 0.24 -7.71
N LEU A 43 -11.56 0.83 -6.72
CA LEU A 43 -11.85 2.28 -6.73
C LEU A 43 -10.58 3.14 -6.79
N ALA A 44 -9.56 2.77 -6.02
CA ALA A 44 -8.27 3.44 -6.05
C ALA A 44 -7.57 3.29 -7.42
N ALA A 45 -7.58 2.09 -8.00
CA ALA A 45 -7.01 1.84 -9.32
C ALA A 45 -7.73 2.63 -10.42
N LEU A 46 -9.07 2.71 -10.37
CA LEU A 46 -9.87 3.51 -11.30
C LEU A 46 -9.57 5.00 -11.17
N LEU A 47 -9.45 5.53 -9.95
CA LEU A 47 -9.05 6.91 -9.72
C LEU A 47 -7.68 7.20 -10.34
N LEU A 48 -6.68 6.35 -10.08
CA LEU A 48 -5.34 6.52 -10.62
C LEU A 48 -5.31 6.41 -12.15
N LEU A 49 -6.12 5.51 -12.73
CA LEU A 49 -6.28 5.40 -14.17
C LEU A 49 -6.85 6.69 -14.79
N ILE A 50 -7.89 7.26 -14.17
CA ILE A 50 -8.47 8.55 -14.60
C ILE A 50 -7.40 9.65 -14.52
N VAL A 51 -6.66 9.74 -13.42
CA VAL A 51 -5.58 10.72 -13.27
C VAL A 51 -4.50 10.53 -14.34
N ALA A 52 -4.10 9.29 -14.65
CA ALA A 52 -3.12 9.00 -15.69
C ALA A 52 -3.59 9.46 -17.08
N ILE A 53 -4.88 9.28 -17.38
CA ILE A 53 -5.48 9.77 -18.63
C ILE A 53 -5.51 11.30 -18.66
N LEU A 54 -5.97 11.94 -17.59
CA LEU A 54 -6.10 13.40 -17.51
C LEU A 54 -4.75 14.13 -17.55
N THR A 55 -3.70 13.48 -17.06
CA THR A 55 -2.32 14.00 -17.10
C THR A 55 -1.57 13.66 -18.39
N GLY A 56 -2.19 12.91 -19.31
CA GLY A 56 -1.56 12.47 -20.56
C GLY A 56 -0.46 11.42 -20.38
N THR A 57 -0.39 10.77 -19.21
CA THR A 57 0.66 9.79 -18.86
C THR A 57 0.26 8.35 -19.16
N SER A 58 -0.92 8.10 -19.73
CA SER A 58 -1.43 6.76 -20.04
C SER A 58 -0.54 5.96 -21.01
N ALA A 59 0.25 6.62 -21.85
CA ALA A 59 1.22 5.96 -22.73
C ALA A 59 2.31 5.20 -21.94
N ALA A 60 2.59 5.61 -20.68
CA ALA A 60 3.58 4.96 -19.82
C ALA A 60 3.25 3.50 -19.49
N PHE A 61 1.97 3.09 -19.58
CA PHE A 61 1.58 1.69 -19.38
C PHE A 61 2.22 0.75 -20.41
N GLY A 62 2.63 1.25 -21.58
CA GLY A 62 3.36 0.47 -22.59
C GLY A 62 4.72 -0.05 -22.10
N GLY A 63 5.33 0.61 -21.12
CA GLY A 63 6.60 0.21 -20.52
C GLY A 63 6.55 -1.09 -19.73
N LEU A 64 5.35 -1.58 -19.37
CA LEU A 64 5.17 -2.78 -18.56
C LEU A 64 5.83 -4.03 -19.16
N ARG A 65 5.95 -4.10 -20.50
CA ARG A 65 6.59 -5.21 -21.20
C ARG A 65 8.09 -5.34 -20.95
N ALA A 66 8.74 -4.24 -20.57
CA ALA A 66 10.19 -4.19 -20.36
C ALA A 66 10.60 -4.40 -18.90
N VAL A 67 9.63 -4.54 -17.99
CA VAL A 67 9.87 -4.58 -16.55
C VAL A 67 9.76 -6.03 -16.05
N PRO A 68 10.61 -6.48 -15.11
CA PRO A 68 10.44 -7.78 -14.45
C PRO A 68 9.03 -7.94 -13.88
N TRP A 69 8.42 -9.11 -14.12
CA TRP A 69 7.04 -9.40 -13.72
C TRP A 69 6.78 -9.12 -12.23
N TRP A 70 7.80 -9.32 -11.38
CA TRP A 70 7.68 -9.12 -9.95
C TRP A 70 7.48 -7.65 -9.52
N HIS A 71 7.90 -6.67 -10.33
CA HIS A 71 7.57 -5.26 -10.06
C HIS A 71 6.05 -5.01 -10.17
N ALA A 72 5.40 -5.67 -11.14
CA ALA A 72 3.98 -5.48 -11.40
C ALA A 72 3.09 -6.08 -10.29
N ILE A 73 3.47 -7.25 -9.75
CA ILE A 73 2.76 -7.88 -8.63
C ILE A 73 3.04 -7.24 -7.27
N GLY A 74 3.91 -6.22 -7.18
CA GLY A 74 4.10 -5.45 -5.94
C GLY A 74 2.78 -4.89 -5.37
N GLY A 75 1.81 -4.57 -6.24
CA GLY A 75 0.47 -4.13 -5.84
C GLY A 75 -0.35 -5.17 -5.06
N VAL A 76 -0.02 -6.47 -5.16
CA VAL A 76 -0.65 -7.53 -4.36
C VAL A 76 -0.38 -7.33 -2.87
N ALA A 77 0.81 -6.85 -2.50
CA ALA A 77 1.16 -6.56 -1.12
C ALA A 77 0.24 -5.51 -0.50
N THR A 78 -0.17 -4.49 -1.27
CA THR A 78 -1.13 -3.47 -0.81
C THR A 78 -2.49 -4.09 -0.47
N ALA A 79 -3.01 -4.97 -1.33
CA ALA A 79 -4.28 -5.64 -1.06
C ALA A 79 -4.20 -6.53 0.19
N LEU A 80 -3.10 -7.28 0.35
CA LEU A 80 -2.89 -8.11 1.54
C LEU A 80 -2.76 -7.26 2.81
N TYR A 81 -1.99 -6.18 2.77
CA TYR A 81 -1.83 -5.24 3.88
C TYR A 81 -3.19 -4.71 4.35
N VAL A 82 -4.01 -4.22 3.42
CA VAL A 82 -5.35 -3.69 3.73
C VAL A 82 -6.27 -4.76 4.33
N ALA A 83 -6.29 -5.97 3.76
CA ALA A 83 -7.08 -7.06 4.34
C ALA A 83 -6.59 -7.43 5.75
N SER A 84 -5.27 -7.47 5.96
CA SER A 84 -4.66 -7.70 7.26
C SER A 84 -5.05 -6.63 8.28
N THR A 85 -5.15 -5.35 7.90
CA THR A 85 -5.55 -4.31 8.86
C THR A 85 -6.97 -4.57 9.40
N ILE A 86 -7.90 -4.99 8.54
CA ILE A 86 -9.28 -5.32 8.94
C ILE A 86 -9.31 -6.51 9.91
N LEU A 87 -8.48 -7.53 9.65
CA LEU A 87 -8.43 -8.76 10.43
C LEU A 87 -7.70 -8.62 11.77
N VAL A 88 -6.63 -7.81 11.79
CA VAL A 88 -5.68 -7.75 12.92
C VAL A 88 -6.05 -6.65 13.90
N PHE A 89 -6.54 -5.49 13.44
CA PHE A 89 -6.83 -4.35 14.32
C PHE A 89 -7.84 -4.68 15.43
N PRO A 90 -8.93 -5.43 15.19
CA PRO A 90 -9.86 -5.80 16.26
C PRO A 90 -9.26 -6.74 17.32
N ARG A 91 -8.16 -7.45 16.98
CA ARG A 91 -7.55 -8.46 17.86
C ARG A 91 -6.39 -7.88 18.68
N LEU A 92 -5.55 -7.05 18.07
CA LEU A 92 -4.33 -6.53 18.68
C LEU A 92 -4.43 -5.03 19.04
N GLY A 93 -5.43 -4.33 18.52
CA GLY A 93 -5.49 -2.87 18.53
C GLY A 93 -4.61 -2.25 17.44
N ALA A 94 -4.99 -1.04 16.99
CA ALA A 94 -4.33 -0.38 15.86
C ALA A 94 -2.85 -0.05 16.14
N VAL A 95 -2.53 0.43 17.34
CA VAL A 95 -1.16 0.84 17.70
C VAL A 95 -0.19 -0.34 17.64
N VAL A 96 -0.55 -1.47 18.25
CA VAL A 96 0.28 -2.68 18.26
C VAL A 96 0.42 -3.26 16.85
N ALA A 97 -0.69 -3.35 16.11
CA ALA A 97 -0.68 -3.89 14.76
C ALA A 97 0.22 -3.06 13.80
N VAL A 98 0.09 -1.73 13.82
CA VAL A 98 0.92 -0.83 13.00
C VAL A 98 2.40 -0.93 13.42
N GLY A 99 2.69 -0.99 14.73
CA GLY A 99 4.05 -1.18 15.22
C GLY A 99 4.69 -2.47 14.69
N LEU A 100 3.94 -3.58 14.68
CA LEU A 100 4.39 -4.85 14.13
C LEU A 100 4.57 -4.80 12.61
N PHE A 101 3.70 -4.10 11.88
CA PHE A 101 3.87 -3.91 10.43
C PHE A 101 5.16 -3.16 10.12
N ILE A 102 5.42 -2.05 10.83
CA ILE A 102 6.66 -1.28 10.68
C ILE A 102 7.87 -2.15 11.01
N ALA A 103 7.84 -2.91 12.11
CA ALA A 103 8.93 -3.80 12.48
C ALA A 103 9.20 -4.87 11.40
N GLY A 104 8.14 -5.48 10.85
CA GLY A 104 8.26 -6.43 9.74
C GLY A 104 8.83 -5.80 8.47
N GLN A 105 8.41 -4.58 8.12
CA GLN A 105 8.95 -3.82 6.99
C GLN A 105 10.44 -3.53 7.17
N MET A 106 10.87 -3.15 8.38
CA MET A 106 12.29 -2.91 8.68
C MET A 106 13.13 -4.19 8.59
N LEU A 107 12.64 -5.31 9.16
CA LEU A 107 13.34 -6.60 9.06
C LEU A 107 13.44 -7.09 7.61
N ALA A 108 12.37 -6.90 6.83
CA ALA A 108 12.38 -7.22 5.40
C ALA A 108 13.37 -6.35 4.63
N SER A 109 13.39 -5.03 4.88
CA SER A 109 14.36 -4.11 4.27
C SER A 109 15.79 -4.55 4.57
N LEU A 110 16.12 -4.77 5.85
CA LEU A 110 17.45 -5.22 6.27
C LEU A 110 17.86 -6.52 5.57
N GLY A 111 16.95 -7.49 5.44
CA GLY A 111 17.19 -8.73 4.71
C GLY A 111 17.45 -8.47 3.23
N LEU A 112 16.60 -7.70 2.56
CA LEU A 112 16.71 -7.39 1.14
C LEU A 112 18.00 -6.63 0.82
N ASP A 113 18.38 -5.69 1.66
CA ASP A 113 19.62 -4.90 1.55
C ASP A 113 20.85 -5.80 1.75
N SER A 114 20.83 -6.69 2.75
CA SER A 114 21.95 -7.60 3.06
C SER A 114 22.24 -8.61 1.96
N PHE A 115 21.23 -9.02 1.18
CA PHE A 115 21.37 -9.96 0.07
C PHE A 115 21.41 -9.30 -1.31
N GLY A 116 21.34 -7.96 -1.39
CA GLY A 116 21.31 -7.22 -2.66
C GLY A 116 20.11 -7.57 -3.56
N LEU A 117 19.04 -8.14 -2.99
CA LEU A 117 17.95 -8.79 -3.73
C LEU A 117 17.08 -7.80 -4.53
N LEU A 118 17.09 -6.52 -4.17
CA LEU A 118 16.38 -5.45 -4.87
C LEU A 118 17.26 -4.66 -5.86
N GLY A 119 18.49 -5.12 -6.11
CA GLY A 119 19.35 -4.51 -7.14
C GLY A 119 19.84 -3.11 -6.77
N HIS A 120 20.17 -2.86 -5.49
CA HIS A 120 21.03 -1.73 -5.13
C HIS A 120 22.47 -2.02 -5.57
N ALA A 121 22.68 -2.11 -6.88
CA ALA A 121 23.98 -1.86 -7.49
C ALA A 121 24.09 -0.34 -7.66
N GLU A 122 24.79 0.29 -6.70
CA GLU A 122 25.32 1.66 -6.72
C GLU A 122 24.32 2.83 -6.81
N GLN A 123 24.23 3.60 -5.71
CA GLN A 123 24.00 5.05 -5.73
C GLN A 123 25.28 5.74 -5.27
#